data_AF-A0A917AUK8-F1
#
_entry.id   AF-A0A917AUK8-F1
#
_cell.length_a   1.000
_cell.length_b   1.000
_cell.length_c   1.000
_cell.angle_alpha   90.00
_cell.angle_beta   90.00
_cell.angle_gamma   90.00
#
_symmetry.space_group_name_H-M   'P 1'
#
loop_
_entity.id
_entity.type
_entity.pdbx_description
1 polymer ?
#
loop_
_entity_poly.entity_id
_entity_poly.type
_entity_poly.pdbx_seq_one_letter_code
_entity_poly.pdbx_strand_id
1 'polypeptide(L)'
;MKKRRLGTMTLAFTMLMGYSTTAYANTEVTPKTNEGVETHYATGEEVRANKYFQMETEVLEQPKELHDVLEKPGAPKADSAPASGEMKADVQPMPTPNVMYYMSSAAYSDHAVGQEIGGWKLIEDTYTDFATSFSGQIYRKPAENGLFSYAFAFRGTAEKMDYVVDLRTVMLNNAKLQLTSAEKYVEERLAKYGPTMKDVKYTGHSLGGYIASWIASQAQDGVLPNGKMKPFSALTFNAPGLSPNVIPIWYPSKDFKFEVASKIVRDKLYRYDKVIHNYHIKWDPVAIFGDNLGIVKIFNAKDTYTNPFNYHKLVRFSEIDLGA
;
A
#
# COMPACT_ATOMS: atom_id res chain seq x y z
N MET A 1 -60.43 -21.08 14.68
CA MET A 1 -59.40 -20.41 15.51
C MET A 1 -58.41 -21.44 16.04
N LYS A 2 -57.17 -21.48 15.54
CA LYS A 2 -56.01 -22.10 16.20
C LYS A 2 -54.74 -21.43 15.64
N LYS A 3 -54.10 -20.60 16.47
CA LYS A 3 -52.87 -19.84 16.18
C LYS A 3 -51.68 -20.79 16.06
N ARG A 4 -50.89 -20.70 14.99
CA ARG A 4 -49.53 -21.25 14.92
C ARG A 4 -48.54 -20.17 15.34
N ARG A 5 -47.71 -20.47 16.34
CA ARG A 5 -46.60 -19.65 16.81
C ARG A 5 -45.42 -19.78 15.86
N LEU A 6 -44.87 -18.65 15.40
CA LEU A 6 -43.54 -18.56 14.80
C LEU A 6 -42.51 -18.68 15.92
N GLY A 7 -41.60 -19.66 15.81
CA GLY A 7 -40.40 -19.75 16.63
C GLY A 7 -39.23 -19.10 15.90
N THR A 8 -38.63 -18.11 16.54
CA THR A 8 -37.34 -17.49 16.20
C THR A 8 -36.21 -18.52 16.28
N MET A 9 -35.49 -18.72 15.18
CA MET A 9 -34.22 -19.47 15.15
C MET A 9 -33.06 -18.48 15.31
N THR A 10 -32.39 -18.54 16.46
CA THR A 10 -31.11 -17.88 16.73
C THR A 10 -30.00 -18.76 16.15
N LEU A 11 -29.30 -18.29 15.10
CA LEU A 11 -28.08 -18.94 14.62
C LEU A 11 -26.88 -18.43 15.44
N ALA A 12 -26.38 -19.27 16.35
CA ALA A 12 -25.10 -19.06 17.01
C ALA A 12 -23.98 -19.62 16.11
N PHE A 13 -23.06 -18.75 15.68
CA PHE A 13 -21.89 -19.14 14.90
C PHE A 13 -20.70 -19.35 15.84
N THR A 14 -20.42 -20.60 16.21
CA THR A 14 -19.25 -20.96 17.02
C THR A 14 -18.07 -21.20 16.09
N MET A 15 -17.13 -20.25 15.99
CA MET A 15 -15.83 -20.49 15.35
C MET A 15 -14.95 -21.33 16.26
N LEU A 16 -14.72 -22.59 15.89
CA LEU A 16 -13.68 -23.43 16.48
C LEU A 16 -12.32 -22.95 15.98
N MET A 17 -11.49 -22.39 16.87
CA MET A 17 -10.08 -22.18 16.60
C MET A 17 -9.33 -23.52 16.72
N GLY A 18 -8.93 -24.07 15.57
CA GLY A 18 -8.03 -25.22 15.52
C GLY A 18 -6.59 -24.78 15.77
N TYR A 19 -6.09 -24.98 16.99
CA TYR A 19 -4.67 -25.03 17.27
C TYR A 19 -4.10 -26.35 16.71
N SER A 20 -3.11 -26.27 15.83
CA SER A 20 -2.30 -27.43 15.42
C SER A 20 -0.96 -27.36 16.12
N THR A 21 -0.74 -28.30 17.05
CA THR A 21 0.54 -28.58 17.70
C THR A 21 1.37 -29.57 16.87
N THR A 22 2.66 -29.29 16.84
CA THR A 22 3.82 -29.99 16.25
C THR A 22 3.84 -31.52 16.22
N ALA A 23 4.46 -32.08 15.18
CA ALA A 23 5.29 -33.29 15.29
C ALA A 23 6.48 -33.21 14.32
N TYR A 24 7.68 -33.12 14.89
CA TYR A 24 8.97 -33.32 14.21
C TYR A 24 9.14 -34.82 13.92
N ALA A 25 9.48 -35.16 12.68
CA ALA A 25 9.98 -36.48 12.33
C ALA A 25 11.35 -36.31 11.64
N ASN A 26 12.39 -36.76 12.34
CA ASN A 26 13.72 -36.99 11.80
C ASN A 26 13.63 -38.06 10.70
N THR A 27 14.20 -37.79 9.53
CA THR A 27 14.59 -38.85 8.60
C THR A 27 15.95 -38.55 8.00
N GLU A 28 16.78 -39.57 8.05
CA GLU A 28 18.20 -39.58 7.79
C GLU A 28 18.53 -39.34 6.31
N VAL A 29 19.64 -38.65 6.09
CA VAL A 29 20.25 -38.41 4.79
C VAL A 29 21.04 -39.65 4.38
N THR A 30 20.78 -40.16 3.17
CA THR A 30 21.75 -40.96 2.41
C THR A 30 21.91 -40.36 1.01
N PRO A 31 23.15 -40.15 0.51
CA PRO A 31 23.39 -39.63 -0.83
C PRO A 31 23.45 -40.77 -1.84
N LYS A 32 22.83 -40.59 -3.01
CA LYS A 32 23.16 -41.36 -4.21
C LYS A 32 23.53 -40.42 -5.35
N THR A 33 24.58 -40.85 -6.03
CA THR A 33 25.40 -40.22 -7.06
C THR A 33 24.73 -40.19 -8.44
N ASN A 34 25.15 -39.17 -9.21
CA ASN A 34 25.28 -39.03 -10.67
C ASN A 34 24.53 -39.98 -11.60
N GLU A 35 23.84 -39.43 -12.60
CA GLU A 35 24.09 -39.65 -14.03
C GLU A 35 23.34 -38.62 -14.88
N GLY A 36 23.95 -38.17 -15.98
CA GLY A 36 23.49 -37.06 -16.80
C GLY A 36 22.32 -37.39 -17.73
N VAL A 37 21.92 -36.40 -18.53
CA VAL A 37 21.58 -36.49 -19.97
C VAL A 37 21.06 -35.12 -20.44
N GLU A 38 21.78 -34.62 -21.43
CA GLU A 38 21.50 -33.76 -22.58
C GLU A 38 20.30 -32.79 -22.66
N THR A 39 20.66 -31.65 -23.26
CA THR A 39 19.90 -30.53 -23.79
C THR A 39 18.98 -30.86 -24.96
N HIS A 40 17.83 -30.19 -25.05
CA HIS A 40 17.22 -29.81 -26.33
C HIS A 40 16.69 -28.37 -26.28
N TYR A 41 17.23 -27.55 -27.18
CA TYR A 41 16.68 -26.26 -27.58
C TYR A 41 15.46 -26.48 -28.49
N ALA A 42 14.40 -25.70 -28.28
CA ALA A 42 13.38 -25.47 -29.29
C ALA A 42 13.03 -23.97 -29.32
N THR A 43 13.54 -23.33 -30.37
CA THR A 43 13.14 -22.03 -30.90
C THR A 43 11.71 -22.07 -31.42
N GLY A 44 10.97 -20.97 -31.22
CA GLY A 44 9.64 -20.78 -31.82
C GLY A 44 9.18 -19.35 -31.66
N GLU A 45 9.59 -18.48 -32.58
CA GLU A 45 8.99 -17.17 -32.80
C GLU A 45 7.56 -17.30 -33.37
N GLU A 46 6.80 -16.24 -33.12
CA GLU A 46 5.92 -15.55 -34.06
C GLU A 46 4.37 -15.65 -33.90
N VAL A 47 3.79 -14.46 -34.06
CA VAL A 47 2.40 -14.09 -34.42
C VAL A 47 1.34 -14.03 -33.29
N ARG A 48 1.08 -12.81 -32.80
CA ARG A 48 -0.18 -12.07 -33.04
C ARG A 48 -0.18 -10.69 -32.35
N ALA A 49 0.22 -9.68 -33.12
CA ALA A 49 -0.22 -8.31 -32.93
C ALA A 49 -1.61 -8.11 -33.54
N ASN A 50 -2.30 -7.08 -33.06
CA ASN A 50 -3.52 -6.45 -33.57
C ASN A 50 -4.88 -7.10 -33.26
N LYS A 51 -5.46 -6.63 -32.15
CA LYS A 51 -6.84 -6.14 -32.16
C LYS A 51 -7.00 -5.00 -31.14
N TYR A 52 -6.70 -3.78 -31.58
CA TYR A 52 -7.38 -2.60 -31.05
C TYR A 52 -8.83 -2.65 -31.53
N PHE A 53 -9.79 -2.30 -30.67
CA PHE A 53 -10.71 -1.18 -30.92
C PHE A 53 -11.65 -0.94 -29.72
N GLN A 54 -11.65 0.32 -29.28
CA GLN A 54 -12.74 1.11 -28.71
C GLN A 54 -13.49 0.57 -27.47
N MET A 55 -13.23 1.21 -26.33
CA MET A 55 -14.31 1.55 -25.40
C MET A 55 -14.27 3.04 -25.12
N GLU A 56 -15.46 3.62 -25.24
CA GLU A 56 -15.78 5.03 -25.18
C GLU A 56 -15.38 5.63 -23.83
N THR A 57 -14.84 6.85 -23.87
CA THR A 57 -14.63 7.69 -22.69
C THR A 57 -15.98 8.18 -22.19
N GLU A 58 -16.59 7.45 -21.26
CA GLU A 58 -17.59 8.03 -20.35
C GLU A 58 -16.85 8.89 -19.33
N VAL A 59 -16.94 10.21 -19.54
CA VAL A 59 -16.56 11.23 -18.58
C VAL A 59 -17.50 11.12 -17.38
N LEU A 60 -17.04 10.48 -16.31
CA LEU A 60 -17.70 10.57 -15.00
C LEU A 60 -17.49 11.99 -14.46
N GLU A 61 -18.51 12.83 -14.64
CA GLU A 61 -18.63 14.12 -13.98
C GLU A 61 -18.48 13.93 -12.45
N GLN A 62 -17.50 14.60 -11.87
CA GLN A 62 -17.40 14.75 -10.43
C GLN A 62 -18.54 15.64 -9.92
N PRO A 63 -19.09 15.39 -8.72
CA PRO A 63 -20.11 16.25 -8.14
C PRO A 63 -19.59 17.69 -7.96
N LYS A 64 -20.35 18.62 -8.55
CA LYS A 64 -20.06 20.04 -8.76
C LYS A 64 -20.19 20.92 -7.51
N GLU A 65 -19.94 20.39 -6.32
CA GLU A 65 -20.07 21.14 -5.06
C GLU A 65 -18.73 21.29 -4.35
N LEU A 66 -17.82 22.07 -4.94
CA LEU A 66 -16.76 22.74 -4.17
C LEU A 66 -16.15 23.95 -4.92
N HIS A 67 -16.95 24.72 -5.67
CA HIS A 67 -16.46 25.91 -6.38
C HIS A 67 -17.20 27.22 -6.12
N ASP A 68 -18.30 27.25 -5.37
CA ASP A 68 -19.02 28.50 -5.09
C ASP A 68 -18.89 28.95 -3.63
N VAL A 69 -17.71 29.46 -3.25
CA VAL A 69 -17.60 30.42 -2.14
C VAL A 69 -16.57 31.50 -2.48
N LEU A 70 -16.59 32.05 -3.70
CA LEU A 70 -15.90 33.31 -4.02
C LEU A 70 -16.60 33.99 -5.20
N GLU A 71 -17.58 34.86 -4.94
CA GLU A 71 -17.70 36.18 -5.58
C GLU A 71 -18.87 37.01 -4.99
N LYS A 72 -18.61 38.33 -4.82
CA LYS A 72 -19.45 39.34 -4.15
C LYS A 72 -20.65 39.79 -5.01
N PRO A 73 -21.58 40.58 -4.44
CA PRO A 73 -21.59 41.99 -4.85
C PRO A 73 -21.92 43.00 -3.73
N GLY A 74 -21.36 44.20 -3.83
CA GLY A 74 -21.84 45.38 -3.10
C GLY A 74 -20.73 46.27 -2.54
N ALA A 75 -20.24 47.22 -3.33
CA ALA A 75 -19.52 48.40 -2.82
C ALA A 75 -20.54 49.42 -2.28
N PRO A 76 -20.20 50.13 -1.18
CA PRO A 76 -20.00 51.57 -1.34
C PRO A 76 -18.72 52.09 -0.62
N LYS A 77 -18.45 53.36 -0.91
CA LYS A 77 -17.17 54.09 -0.86
C LYS A 77 -16.49 54.28 0.51
N ALA A 78 -15.16 54.32 0.42
CA ALA A 78 -14.12 55.07 1.16
C ALA A 78 -14.44 55.63 2.56
N ASP A 79 -13.61 55.27 3.55
CA ASP A 79 -12.69 56.21 4.22
C ASP A 79 -11.64 55.50 5.10
N SER A 80 -10.40 56.01 5.03
CA SER A 80 -9.24 55.85 5.92
C SER A 80 -8.69 54.44 6.25
N ALA A 81 -7.49 54.16 5.73
CA ALA A 81 -6.63 53.04 6.08
C ALA A 81 -6.07 53.14 7.52
N PRO A 82 -5.78 51.99 8.15
CA PRO A 82 -4.43 51.78 8.64
C PRO A 82 -3.82 50.43 8.24
N ALA A 83 -2.51 50.50 7.99
CA ALA A 83 -1.50 49.44 7.82
C ALA A 83 -1.95 47.96 7.80
N SER A 84 -1.77 47.35 6.63
CA SER A 84 -1.83 45.91 6.39
C SER A 84 -0.72 45.17 7.13
N GLY A 85 -1.03 44.63 8.31
CA GLY A 85 -0.34 43.45 8.82
C GLY A 85 -0.89 42.23 8.08
N GLU A 86 -0.09 41.61 7.22
CA GLU A 86 -0.39 40.27 6.70
C GLU A 86 -0.46 39.29 7.89
N MET A 87 -1.66 39.01 8.38
CA MET A 87 -1.90 37.82 9.17
C MET A 87 -1.78 36.62 8.23
N LYS A 88 -0.58 36.07 8.11
CA LYS A 88 -0.40 34.70 7.63
C LYS A 88 -1.22 33.81 8.57
N ALA A 89 -2.32 33.27 8.07
CA ALA A 89 -3.03 32.21 8.76
C ALA A 89 -2.00 31.13 9.09
N ASP A 90 -1.88 30.81 10.37
CA ASP A 90 -0.97 29.79 10.88
C ASP A 90 -1.54 28.43 10.47
N VAL A 91 -1.35 28.06 9.20
CA VAL A 91 -1.78 26.77 8.66
C VAL A 91 -0.91 25.72 9.31
N GLN A 92 -1.44 25.10 10.37
CA GLN A 92 -0.77 24.02 11.08
C GLN A 92 -0.36 22.94 10.07
N PRO A 93 0.92 22.52 10.06
CA PRO A 93 1.38 21.53 9.11
C PRO A 93 0.62 20.22 9.32
N MET A 94 0.13 19.65 8.23
CA MET A 94 -0.60 18.38 8.27
C MET A 94 0.24 17.27 8.92
N PRO A 95 -0.32 16.50 9.88
CA PRO A 95 0.39 15.39 10.51
C PRO A 95 0.92 14.37 9.49
N THR A 96 2.06 13.75 9.80
CA THR A 96 2.72 12.81 8.87
C THR A 96 1.80 11.66 8.43
N PRO A 97 1.04 10.99 9.33
CA PRO A 97 0.10 9.94 8.91
C PRO A 97 -0.92 10.42 7.89
N ASN A 98 -1.47 11.62 8.07
CA ASN A 98 -2.46 12.20 7.15
C ASN A 98 -1.86 12.47 5.77
N VAL A 99 -0.65 13.03 5.71
CA VAL A 99 0.04 13.26 4.43
C VAL A 99 0.28 11.94 3.69
N MET A 100 0.73 10.90 4.41
CA MET A 100 0.98 9.57 3.82
C MET A 100 -0.33 8.92 3.33
N TYR A 101 -1.43 9.13 4.04
CA TYR A 101 -2.77 8.73 3.60
C TYR A 101 -3.16 9.40 2.28
N TYR A 102 -3.02 10.73 2.18
CA TYR A 102 -3.37 11.44 0.94
C TYR A 102 -2.47 11.03 -0.24
N MET A 103 -1.17 10.80 0.00
CA MET A 103 -0.28 10.26 -1.03
C MET A 103 -0.67 8.85 -1.46
N SER A 104 -1.09 7.99 -0.52
CA SER A 104 -1.62 6.66 -0.83
C SER A 104 -2.90 6.72 -1.67
N SER A 105 -3.74 7.74 -1.46
CA SER A 105 -4.90 8.01 -2.31
C SER A 105 -4.49 8.47 -3.70
N ALA A 106 -3.58 9.43 -3.78
CA ALA A 106 -3.10 10.02 -5.03
C ALA A 106 -2.42 8.97 -5.94
N ALA A 107 -1.81 7.93 -5.36
CA ALA A 107 -1.20 6.84 -6.12
C ALA A 107 -2.19 6.06 -7.02
N TYR A 108 -3.51 6.17 -6.81
CA TYR A 108 -4.52 5.54 -7.69
C TYR A 108 -4.78 6.29 -8.99
N SER A 109 -4.26 7.51 -9.13
CA SER A 109 -4.41 8.34 -10.33
C SER A 109 -3.04 8.71 -10.88
N ASP A 110 -2.94 8.84 -12.20
CA ASP A 110 -1.73 9.36 -12.82
C ASP A 110 -1.64 10.86 -12.59
N HIS A 111 -0.47 11.29 -12.13
CA HIS A 111 -0.19 12.67 -11.80
C HIS A 111 1.12 13.13 -12.47
N ALA A 112 1.09 14.37 -12.94
CA ALA A 112 2.24 15.04 -13.55
C ALA A 112 3.10 15.71 -12.48
N VAL A 113 4.40 15.84 -12.76
CA VAL A 113 5.37 16.54 -11.90
C VAL A 113 4.80 17.87 -11.38
N GLY A 114 4.98 18.10 -10.08
CA GLY A 114 4.69 19.37 -9.44
C GLY A 114 3.41 19.42 -8.62
N GLN A 115 2.57 18.38 -8.66
CA GLN A 115 1.46 18.23 -7.71
C GLN A 115 1.95 18.26 -6.27
N GLU A 116 1.21 18.94 -5.39
CA GLU A 116 1.57 19.13 -3.99
C GLU A 116 0.56 18.50 -3.03
N ILE A 117 1.06 17.81 -2.00
CA ILE A 117 0.27 17.20 -0.93
C ILE A 117 0.96 17.51 0.41
N GLY A 118 0.35 18.33 1.27
CA GLY A 118 0.89 18.61 2.61
C GLY A 118 2.30 19.22 2.62
N GLY A 119 2.63 20.04 1.60
CA GLY A 119 3.96 20.65 1.42
C GLY A 119 5.00 19.71 0.82
N TRP A 120 4.60 18.55 0.32
CA TRP A 120 5.44 17.65 -0.46
C TRP A 120 5.11 17.78 -1.93
N LYS A 121 6.13 17.82 -2.78
CA LYS A 121 5.99 17.99 -4.21
C LYS A 121 6.34 16.71 -4.95
N LEU A 122 5.48 16.27 -5.87
CA LEU A 122 5.77 15.19 -6.80
C LEU A 122 6.93 15.61 -7.73
N ILE A 123 7.99 14.80 -7.82
CA ILE A 123 9.22 15.19 -8.53
C ILE A 123 9.48 14.43 -9.82
N GLU A 124 8.73 13.36 -10.07
CA GLU A 124 8.71 12.60 -11.31
C GLU A 124 7.26 12.33 -11.68
N ASP A 125 6.96 12.19 -12.97
CA ASP A 125 5.65 11.67 -13.39
C ASP A 125 5.44 10.28 -12.79
N THR A 126 4.17 9.87 -12.68
CA THR A 126 3.82 8.55 -12.16
C THR A 126 4.54 7.46 -12.97
N TYR A 127 5.34 6.64 -12.29
CA TYR A 127 6.00 5.51 -12.92
C TYR A 127 5.03 4.34 -12.98
N THR A 128 4.92 3.71 -14.15
CA THR A 128 4.13 2.49 -14.33
C THR A 128 4.94 1.45 -15.10
N ASP A 129 5.09 0.27 -14.50
CA ASP A 129 5.59 -0.92 -15.18
C ASP A 129 4.39 -1.70 -15.73
N PHE A 130 4.16 -1.59 -17.04
CA PHE A 130 3.02 -2.24 -17.70
C PHE A 130 3.10 -3.77 -17.66
N ALA A 131 4.29 -4.37 -17.51
CA ALA A 131 4.44 -5.82 -17.46
C ALA A 131 3.93 -6.40 -16.14
N THR A 132 4.08 -5.66 -15.04
CA THR A 132 3.69 -6.11 -13.69
C THR A 132 2.47 -5.36 -13.13
N SER A 133 1.98 -4.35 -13.86
CA SER A 133 0.97 -3.38 -13.42
C SER A 133 1.37 -2.59 -12.16
N PHE A 134 2.66 -2.64 -11.78
CA PHE A 134 3.21 -1.84 -10.70
C PHE A 134 3.12 -0.36 -11.07
N SER A 135 2.73 0.47 -10.11
CA SER A 135 2.75 1.92 -10.25
C SER A 135 3.19 2.59 -8.95
N GLY A 136 4.02 3.62 -9.09
CA GLY A 136 4.65 4.31 -7.97
C GLY A 136 4.88 5.79 -8.26
N GLN A 137 4.82 6.58 -7.20
CA GLN A 137 5.07 8.02 -7.20
C GLN A 137 6.17 8.35 -6.20
N ILE A 138 6.94 9.42 -6.47
CA ILE A 138 7.97 9.91 -5.56
C ILE A 138 7.80 11.41 -5.31
N TYR A 139 7.69 11.74 -4.03
CA TYR A 139 7.54 13.09 -3.54
C TYR A 139 8.80 13.52 -2.79
N ARG A 140 9.06 14.83 -2.76
CA ARG A 140 10.07 15.43 -1.88
C ARG A 140 9.52 16.60 -1.09
N LYS A 141 10.08 16.85 0.09
CA LYS A 141 9.86 18.04 0.89
C LYS A 141 11.21 18.58 1.38
N PRO A 142 11.43 19.90 1.38
CA PRO A 142 12.63 20.48 1.98
C PRO A 142 12.79 20.04 3.44
N ALA A 143 14.02 19.72 3.82
CA ALA A 143 14.42 19.45 5.19
C ALA A 143 15.56 20.40 5.59
N GLU A 144 16.19 20.14 6.74
CA GLU A 144 17.29 20.96 7.26
C GLU A 144 18.57 20.82 6.41
N ASN A 145 19.41 21.85 6.45
CA ASN A 145 20.77 21.85 5.88
C ASN A 145 20.82 21.55 4.38
N GLY A 146 19.80 21.97 3.63
CA GLY A 146 19.74 21.78 2.17
C GLY A 146 19.46 20.33 1.74
N LEU A 147 19.10 19.45 2.68
CA LEU A 147 18.63 18.10 2.38
C LEU A 147 17.12 18.06 2.20
N PHE A 148 16.61 16.92 1.73
CA PHE A 148 15.19 16.68 1.49
C PHE A 148 14.74 15.38 2.14
N SER A 149 13.51 15.38 2.65
CA SER A 149 12.78 14.15 2.97
C SER A 149 12.10 13.66 1.69
N TYR A 150 12.08 12.34 1.47
CA TYR A 150 11.45 11.72 0.30
C TYR A 150 10.32 10.79 0.73
N ALA A 151 9.29 10.67 -0.10
CA ALA A 151 8.18 9.75 0.13
C ALA A 151 7.87 8.98 -1.15
N PHE A 152 7.86 7.65 -1.06
CA PHE A 152 7.42 6.74 -2.11
C PHE A 152 5.99 6.32 -1.80
N ALA A 153 5.08 6.56 -2.74
CA ALA A 153 3.70 6.13 -2.65
C ALA A 153 3.42 5.08 -3.71
N PHE A 154 2.93 3.91 -3.30
CA PHE A 154 2.65 2.80 -4.20
C PHE A 154 1.16 2.62 -4.39
N ARG A 155 0.77 2.39 -5.64
CA ARG A 155 -0.63 2.11 -5.99
C ARG A 155 -1.02 0.72 -5.50
N GLY A 156 -2.23 0.60 -4.96
CA GLY A 156 -2.83 -0.71 -4.71
C GLY A 156 -3.52 -1.27 -5.95
N THR A 157 -4.40 -2.24 -5.75
CA THR A 157 -5.21 -2.77 -6.85
C THR A 157 -6.35 -1.81 -7.16
N ALA A 158 -6.44 -1.31 -8.40
CA ALA A 158 -7.60 -0.54 -8.86
C ALA A 158 -8.78 -1.52 -9.08
N GLU A 159 -9.58 -1.76 -8.04
CA GLU A 159 -10.60 -2.83 -8.10
C GLU A 159 -11.83 -2.46 -8.95
N LYS A 160 -12.20 -3.38 -9.85
CA LYS A 160 -13.55 -3.93 -9.96
C LYS A 160 -13.39 -5.44 -9.86
N MET A 161 -13.81 -6.14 -8.79
CA MET A 161 -14.17 -7.58 -8.85
C MET A 161 -14.82 -8.11 -7.56
N ASP A 162 -15.54 -9.22 -7.75
CA ASP A 162 -16.32 -10.04 -6.82
C ASP A 162 -15.48 -10.74 -5.74
N TYR A 163 -16.02 -10.88 -4.53
CA TYR A 163 -15.41 -10.22 -3.38
C TYR A 163 -14.30 -10.91 -2.55
N VAL A 164 -14.40 -12.13 -2.02
CA VAL A 164 -13.50 -12.52 -0.88
C VAL A 164 -12.37 -13.49 -1.20
N VAL A 165 -12.63 -14.46 -2.08
CA VAL A 165 -11.68 -15.55 -2.36
C VAL A 165 -10.74 -15.17 -3.49
N ASP A 166 -11.26 -14.53 -4.53
CA ASP A 166 -10.47 -14.08 -5.68
C ASP A 166 -9.55 -12.93 -5.30
N LEU A 167 -9.97 -12.01 -4.43
CA LEU A 167 -9.11 -10.89 -4.03
C LEU A 167 -7.82 -11.38 -3.37
N ARG A 168 -7.89 -12.36 -2.47
CA ARG A 168 -6.68 -12.86 -1.78
C ARG A 168 -5.70 -13.49 -2.76
N THR A 169 -6.19 -14.37 -3.62
CA THR A 169 -5.34 -15.03 -4.61
C THR A 169 -4.83 -14.04 -5.65
N VAL A 170 -5.67 -13.16 -6.20
CA VAL A 170 -5.27 -12.17 -7.22
C VAL A 170 -4.30 -11.13 -6.64
N MET A 171 -4.60 -10.57 -5.46
CA MET A 171 -3.75 -9.57 -4.82
C MET A 171 -2.38 -10.14 -4.47
N LEU A 172 -2.30 -11.36 -3.90
CA LEU A 172 -1.02 -11.98 -3.54
C LEU A 172 -0.26 -12.49 -4.76
N ASN A 173 -0.96 -12.88 -5.83
CA ASN A 173 -0.33 -13.26 -7.09
C ASN A 173 0.31 -12.05 -7.78
N ASN A 174 -0.41 -10.92 -7.84
CA ASN A 174 0.09 -9.69 -8.41
C ASN A 174 1.17 -9.04 -7.56
N ALA A 175 1.09 -9.19 -6.23
CA ALA A 175 2.07 -8.64 -5.31
C ALA A 175 3.48 -9.07 -5.65
N LYS A 176 3.74 -10.37 -5.84
CA LYS A 176 5.09 -10.86 -6.09
C LYS A 176 5.71 -10.23 -7.33
N LEU A 177 4.98 -10.13 -8.44
CA LEU A 177 5.49 -9.52 -9.67
C LEU A 177 5.78 -8.03 -9.45
N GLN A 178 4.93 -7.33 -8.71
CA GLN A 178 5.12 -5.93 -8.40
C GLN A 178 6.23 -5.66 -7.39
N LEU A 179 6.58 -6.60 -6.51
CA LEU A 179 7.67 -6.44 -5.53
C LEU A 179 9.02 -6.21 -6.22
N THR A 180 9.35 -7.00 -7.25
CA THR A 180 10.62 -6.83 -7.99
C THR A 180 10.65 -5.50 -8.75
N SER A 181 9.54 -5.11 -9.40
CA SER A 181 9.45 -3.80 -10.04
C SER A 181 9.56 -2.66 -9.02
N ALA A 182 8.98 -2.82 -7.83
CA ALA A 182 9.06 -1.85 -6.75
C ALA A 182 10.48 -1.72 -6.17
N GLU A 183 11.16 -2.83 -5.93
CA GLU A 183 12.56 -2.86 -5.46
C GLU A 183 13.44 -2.11 -6.45
N LYS A 184 13.37 -2.47 -7.75
CA LYS A 184 14.11 -1.77 -8.80
C LYS A 184 13.77 -0.27 -8.85
N TYR A 185 12.49 0.07 -8.83
CA TYR A 185 12.02 1.46 -8.85
C TYR A 185 12.61 2.27 -7.69
N VAL A 186 12.61 1.72 -6.48
CA VAL A 186 13.18 2.34 -5.29
C VAL A 186 14.69 2.43 -5.37
N GLU A 187 15.38 1.35 -5.75
CA GLU A 187 16.85 1.31 -5.87
C GLU A 187 17.39 2.37 -6.83
N GLU A 188 16.80 2.49 -8.01
CA GLU A 188 17.17 3.50 -9.01
C GLU A 188 17.04 4.93 -8.44
N ARG A 189 16.01 5.18 -7.64
CA ARG A 189 15.71 6.51 -7.07
C ARG A 189 16.52 6.80 -5.83
N LEU A 190 16.84 5.79 -5.02
CA LEU A 190 17.83 5.92 -3.96
C LEU A 190 19.22 6.20 -4.54
N ALA A 191 19.59 5.58 -5.67
CA ALA A 191 20.84 5.90 -6.36
C ALA A 191 20.87 7.35 -6.87
N LYS A 192 19.77 7.79 -7.50
CA LYS A 192 19.65 9.13 -8.09
C LYS A 192 19.57 10.25 -7.05
N TYR A 193 18.80 10.05 -5.97
CA TYR A 193 18.47 11.10 -4.99
C TYR A 193 19.12 10.92 -3.62
N GLY A 194 19.78 9.79 -3.36
CA GLY A 194 20.44 9.48 -2.09
C GLY A 194 21.40 10.57 -1.57
N PRO A 195 22.21 11.26 -2.41
CA PRO A 195 23.10 12.32 -1.96
C PRO A 195 22.38 13.50 -1.28
N THR A 196 21.13 13.79 -1.65
CA THR A 196 20.34 14.91 -1.13
C THR A 196 19.30 14.46 -0.10
N MET A 197 19.30 13.18 0.28
CA MET A 197 18.27 12.56 1.09
C MET A 197 18.60 12.63 2.59
N LYS A 198 17.69 13.20 3.38
CA LYS A 198 17.69 13.17 4.85
C LYS A 198 17.03 11.90 5.37
N ASP A 199 15.82 11.61 4.90
CA ASP A 199 15.00 10.47 5.31
C ASP A 199 14.06 10.02 4.18
N VAL A 200 13.49 8.82 4.33
CA VAL A 200 12.57 8.19 3.37
C VAL A 200 11.30 7.70 4.05
N LYS A 201 10.16 7.91 3.40
CA LYS A 201 8.87 7.35 3.81
C LYS A 201 8.35 6.45 2.70
N TYR A 202 7.78 5.32 3.08
CA TYR A 202 7.08 4.42 2.17
C TYR A 202 5.61 4.39 2.57
N THR A 203 4.71 4.49 1.60
CA THR A 203 3.28 4.45 1.88
C THR A 203 2.49 3.82 0.76
N GLY A 204 1.30 3.38 1.09
CA GLY A 204 0.38 2.80 0.15
C GLY A 204 -0.82 2.18 0.86
N HIS A 205 -1.82 1.87 0.05
CA HIS A 205 -3.06 1.25 0.48
C HIS A 205 -3.27 -0.12 -0.13
N SER A 206 -3.89 -1.05 0.59
CA SER A 206 -4.15 -2.39 0.08
C SER A 206 -2.84 -3.03 -0.39
N LEU A 207 -2.78 -3.53 -1.62
CA LEU A 207 -1.55 -4.01 -2.25
C LEU A 207 -0.38 -3.00 -2.21
N GLY A 208 -0.65 -1.70 -2.36
CA GLY A 208 0.40 -0.67 -2.28
C GLY A 208 1.01 -0.58 -0.89
N GLY A 209 0.21 -0.82 0.15
CA GLY A 209 0.67 -0.89 1.53
C GLY A 209 1.52 -2.14 1.80
N TYR A 210 1.16 -3.27 1.19
CA TYR A 210 1.97 -4.49 1.21
C TYR A 210 3.35 -4.25 0.58
N ILE A 211 3.39 -3.60 -0.59
CA ILE A 211 4.65 -3.22 -1.27
C ILE A 211 5.47 -2.29 -0.37
N ALA A 212 4.85 -1.26 0.22
CA ALA A 212 5.55 -0.35 1.14
C ALA A 212 6.18 -1.07 2.34
N SER A 213 5.43 -1.98 2.97
CA SER A 213 5.92 -2.80 4.08
C SER A 213 7.06 -3.73 3.64
N TRP A 214 6.95 -4.33 2.46
CA TRP A 214 8.00 -5.18 1.91
C TRP A 214 9.30 -4.40 1.71
N ILE A 215 9.25 -3.27 1.01
CA ILE A 215 10.42 -2.41 0.75
C ILE A 215 11.07 -1.95 2.06
N ALA A 216 10.27 -1.50 3.03
CA ALA A 216 10.81 -1.11 4.34
C ALA A 216 11.46 -2.29 5.09
N SER A 217 10.94 -3.51 4.92
CA SER A 217 11.57 -4.70 5.48
C SER A 217 12.89 -5.06 4.77
N GLN A 218 12.98 -4.91 3.45
CA GLN A 218 14.22 -5.13 2.68
C GLN A 218 15.30 -4.14 3.11
N ALA A 219 14.91 -2.89 3.27
CA ALA A 219 15.70 -1.84 3.90
C ALA A 219 16.22 -2.29 5.29
N GLN A 220 15.32 -2.61 6.22
CA GLN A 220 15.68 -3.00 7.60
C GLN A 220 16.54 -4.27 7.68
N ASP A 221 16.43 -5.15 6.69
CA ASP A 221 17.23 -6.37 6.57
C ASP A 221 18.59 -6.13 5.89
N GLY A 222 18.87 -4.92 5.43
CA GLY A 222 20.13 -4.54 4.79
C GLY A 222 20.26 -5.04 3.35
N VAL A 223 19.15 -5.39 2.70
CA VAL A 223 19.12 -5.94 1.34
C VAL A 223 19.23 -4.84 0.29
N LEU A 224 18.64 -3.65 0.54
CA LEU A 224 18.69 -2.56 -0.43
C LEU A 224 20.11 -1.94 -0.51
N PRO A 225 20.74 -1.92 -1.70
CA PRO A 225 22.21 -1.83 -1.85
C PRO A 225 22.85 -0.46 -1.59
N ASN A 226 22.09 0.65 -1.58
CA ASN A 226 22.69 1.99 -1.60
C ASN A 226 22.77 2.64 -0.22
N GLY A 227 23.89 2.36 0.48
CA GLY A 227 24.65 3.27 1.33
C GLY A 227 23.99 3.77 2.62
N LYS A 228 24.47 3.31 3.78
CA LYS A 228 24.11 3.78 5.14
C LYS A 228 22.68 4.28 5.22
N MET A 229 21.75 3.33 5.25
CA MET A 229 20.31 3.59 5.27
C MET A 229 19.97 4.88 6.01
N LYS A 230 19.52 5.87 5.25
CA LYS A 230 18.91 7.07 5.81
C LYS A 230 17.74 6.62 6.69
N PRO A 231 17.42 7.35 7.77
CA PRO A 231 16.21 7.07 8.54
C PRO A 231 15.02 6.84 7.62
N PHE A 232 14.31 5.75 7.83
CA PHE A 232 13.18 5.40 6.99
C PHE A 232 12.01 4.89 7.83
N SER A 233 10.81 4.98 7.27
CA SER A 233 9.61 4.42 7.86
C SER A 233 8.59 4.05 6.78
N ALA A 234 7.73 3.09 7.06
CA ALA A 234 6.55 2.76 6.28
C ALA A 234 5.29 3.06 7.08
N LEU A 235 4.35 3.75 6.44
CA LEU A 235 3.00 3.97 6.95
C LEU A 235 2.03 3.38 5.93
N THR A 236 1.36 2.30 6.29
CA THR A 236 0.49 1.54 5.39
C THR A 236 -0.97 1.68 5.81
N PHE A 237 -1.88 1.61 4.86
CA PHE A 237 -3.31 1.76 5.10
C PHE A 237 -4.05 0.53 4.60
N ASN A 238 -4.75 -0.17 5.51
CA ASN A 238 -5.53 -1.37 5.19
C ASN A 238 -4.73 -2.39 4.38
N ALA A 239 -3.45 -2.55 4.71
CA ALA A 239 -2.55 -3.43 3.98
C ALA A 239 -2.68 -4.87 4.48
N PRO A 240 -2.65 -5.86 3.58
CA PRO A 240 -2.51 -7.25 3.97
C PRO A 240 -1.10 -7.50 4.55
N GLY A 241 -0.99 -8.46 5.45
CA GLY A 241 0.27 -8.99 5.96
C GLY A 241 0.92 -10.02 5.04
N LEU A 242 2.12 -10.44 5.42
CA LEU A 242 2.87 -11.47 4.71
C LEU A 242 2.30 -12.86 5.01
N SER A 243 2.33 -13.78 4.03
CA SER A 243 2.00 -15.19 4.28
C SER A 243 2.88 -16.13 3.45
N PRO A 244 3.60 -17.08 4.07
CA PRO A 244 4.45 -18.02 3.35
C PRO A 244 3.65 -19.06 2.56
N ASN A 245 2.36 -19.21 2.87
CA ASN A 245 1.50 -20.30 2.38
C ASN A 245 0.49 -19.86 1.31
N VAL A 246 0.39 -18.56 1.00
CA VAL A 246 -0.63 -18.03 0.07
C VAL A 246 0.02 -17.37 -1.15
N ILE A 247 1.16 -17.93 -1.56
CA ILE A 247 1.88 -17.51 -2.77
C ILE A 247 1.34 -18.33 -3.97
N PRO A 248 1.10 -17.72 -5.15
CA PRO A 248 0.60 -18.40 -6.35
C PRO A 248 1.32 -19.70 -6.69
N ILE A 249 0.52 -20.63 -7.20
CA ILE A 249 0.88 -21.94 -7.74
C ILE A 249 1.89 -21.86 -8.91
N TRP A 250 1.96 -20.72 -9.60
CA TRP A 250 2.75 -20.58 -10.83
C TRP A 250 4.22 -20.21 -10.63
N TYR A 251 4.63 -19.73 -9.44
CA TYR A 251 6.06 -19.50 -9.16
C TYR A 251 6.31 -19.14 -7.67
N PRO A 252 6.56 -20.12 -6.77
CA PRO A 252 7.36 -19.86 -5.59
C PRO A 252 8.68 -20.60 -5.71
N SER A 253 9.78 -19.89 -5.96
CA SER A 253 11.07 -20.40 -5.53
C SER A 253 10.98 -20.66 -4.02
N LYS A 254 11.54 -21.77 -3.55
CA LYS A 254 11.62 -22.07 -2.11
C LYS A 254 12.22 -20.90 -1.34
N ASP A 255 13.11 -20.16 -2.00
CA ASP A 255 13.79 -18.97 -1.48
C ASP A 255 12.82 -17.86 -1.07
N PHE A 256 11.82 -17.53 -1.90
CA PHE A 256 10.85 -16.48 -1.56
C PHE A 256 9.97 -16.88 -0.36
N LYS A 257 9.55 -18.15 -0.31
CA LYS A 257 8.79 -18.68 0.85
C LYS A 257 9.64 -18.60 2.13
N PHE A 258 10.91 -18.97 2.02
CA PHE A 258 11.86 -18.91 3.13
C PHE A 258 12.12 -17.48 3.58
N GLU A 259 12.25 -16.53 2.65
CA GLU A 259 12.44 -15.12 2.94
C GLU A 259 11.22 -14.53 3.67
N VAL A 260 10.01 -14.78 3.17
CA VAL A 260 8.76 -14.39 3.83
C VAL A 260 8.68 -14.96 5.25
N ALA A 261 8.91 -16.27 5.40
CA ALA A 261 8.90 -16.92 6.71
C ALA A 261 9.95 -16.32 7.67
N SER A 262 11.16 -16.04 7.16
CA SER A 262 12.23 -15.40 7.93
C SER A 262 11.85 -14.00 8.40
N LYS A 263 11.20 -13.20 7.55
CA LYS A 263 10.69 -11.87 7.93
C LYS A 263 9.65 -11.99 9.04
N ILE A 264 8.68 -12.91 8.93
CA ILE A 264 7.68 -13.13 9.97
C ILE A 264 8.32 -13.55 11.30
N VAL A 265 9.33 -14.42 11.28
CA VAL A 265 10.07 -14.81 12.49
C VAL A 265 10.80 -13.61 13.10
N ARG A 266 11.46 -12.79 12.28
CA ARG A 266 12.16 -11.57 12.75
C ARG A 266 11.19 -10.53 13.30
N ASP A 267 9.98 -10.46 12.76
CA ASP A 267 8.93 -9.59 13.25
C ASP A 267 8.44 -9.96 14.64
N LYS A 268 8.30 -11.27 14.92
CA LYS A 268 8.01 -11.78 16.27
C LYS A 268 9.10 -11.44 17.30
N LEU A 269 10.27 -11.01 16.83
CA LEU A 269 11.37 -10.47 17.64
C LEU A 269 11.43 -8.92 17.60
N TYR A 270 10.34 -8.27 17.19
CA TYR A 270 10.14 -6.81 17.14
C TYR A 270 11.12 -6.08 16.23
N ARG A 271 11.67 -6.76 15.21
CA ARG A 271 12.70 -6.18 14.31
C ARG A 271 12.19 -4.99 13.51
N TYR A 272 10.89 -4.95 13.19
CA TYR A 272 10.30 -3.96 12.28
C TYR A 272 9.46 -2.88 13.00
N ASP A 273 9.20 -3.01 14.30
CA ASP A 273 8.30 -2.13 15.07
C ASP A 273 8.66 -0.64 15.02
N LYS A 274 9.95 -0.32 14.85
CA LYS A 274 10.43 1.07 14.80
C LYS A 274 10.25 1.71 13.43
N VAL A 275 10.00 0.92 12.39
CA VAL A 275 10.08 1.38 11.00
C VAL A 275 8.85 1.02 10.17
N ILE A 276 7.96 0.14 10.63
CA ILE A 276 6.71 -0.19 9.91
C ILE A 276 5.52 0.03 10.84
N HIS A 277 4.59 0.88 10.40
CA HIS A 277 3.34 1.19 11.09
C HIS A 277 2.16 0.94 10.15
N ASN A 278 1.31 -0.01 10.52
CA ASN A 278 0.13 -0.38 9.76
C ASN A 278 -1.11 0.27 10.39
N TYR A 279 -1.88 0.99 9.60
CA TYR A 279 -3.14 1.62 9.99
C TYR A 279 -4.27 0.79 9.42
N HIS A 280 -5.07 0.17 10.28
CA HIS A 280 -6.14 -0.76 9.89
C HIS A 280 -7.50 -0.23 10.33
N ILE A 281 -8.49 -0.33 9.45
CA ILE A 281 -9.89 -0.23 9.82
C ILE A 281 -10.33 -1.61 10.32
N LYS A 282 -10.91 -1.64 11.51
CA LYS A 282 -11.49 -2.83 12.11
C LYS A 282 -12.53 -3.41 11.15
N TRP A 283 -12.48 -4.72 10.95
CA TRP A 283 -13.33 -5.50 10.04
C TRP A 283 -12.98 -5.40 8.55
N ASP A 284 -11.90 -4.72 8.16
CA ASP A 284 -11.39 -4.82 6.80
C ASP A 284 -10.93 -6.27 6.48
N PRO A 285 -11.56 -6.96 5.51
CA PRO A 285 -11.22 -8.34 5.14
C PRO A 285 -9.83 -8.52 4.52
N VAL A 286 -9.21 -7.43 4.02
CA VAL A 286 -7.85 -7.44 3.44
C VAL A 286 -6.82 -7.30 4.54
N ALA A 287 -6.99 -6.32 5.43
CA ALA A 287 -6.04 -6.02 6.50
C ALA A 287 -5.91 -7.15 7.55
N ILE A 288 -6.91 -8.02 7.70
CA ILE A 288 -6.86 -9.18 8.62
C ILE A 288 -6.07 -10.37 8.06
N PHE A 289 -5.58 -10.29 6.82
CA PHE A 289 -4.92 -11.41 6.17
C PHE A 289 -3.40 -11.37 6.42
N GLY A 290 -2.81 -12.52 6.73
CA GLY A 290 -1.35 -12.67 6.90
C GLY A 290 -0.80 -12.08 8.20
N ASP A 291 0.52 -12.12 8.34
CA ASP A 291 1.27 -11.53 9.45
C ASP A 291 1.75 -10.13 9.04
N ASN A 292 1.17 -9.08 9.61
CA ASN A 292 1.61 -7.71 9.36
C ASN A 292 2.93 -7.46 10.07
N LEU A 293 3.94 -7.00 9.32
CA LEU A 293 5.23 -6.61 9.91
C LEU A 293 5.11 -5.29 10.67
N GLY A 294 5.77 -5.18 11.82
CA GLY A 294 5.82 -4.01 12.67
C GLY A 294 4.53 -3.76 13.45
N ILE A 295 4.31 -2.50 13.83
CA ILE A 295 3.19 -2.14 14.72
C ILE A 295 1.89 -2.05 13.92
N VAL A 296 0.81 -2.63 14.45
CA VAL A 296 -0.54 -2.49 13.90
C VAL A 296 -1.40 -1.59 14.80
N LYS A 297 -1.93 -0.51 14.23
CA LYS A 297 -2.91 0.39 14.85
C LYS A 297 -4.28 0.11 14.24
N ILE A 298 -5.23 -0.30 15.08
CA ILE A 298 -6.59 -0.66 14.65
C ILE A 298 -7.56 0.45 15.05
N PHE A 299 -8.32 0.94 14.08
CA PHE A 299 -9.31 2.00 14.25
C PHE A 299 -10.71 1.49 13.94
N ASN A 300 -11.72 2.00 14.63
CA ASN A 300 -13.09 1.72 14.24
C ASN A 300 -13.49 2.66 13.09
N ALA A 301 -14.20 2.13 12.09
CA ALA A 301 -14.90 3.00 11.14
C ALA A 301 -16.00 3.78 11.87
N LYS A 302 -16.37 4.94 11.31
CA LYS A 302 -17.45 5.77 11.84
C LYS A 302 -18.81 5.08 11.74
N ASP A 303 -19.05 4.41 10.62
CA ASP A 303 -20.29 3.68 10.33
C ASP A 303 -20.07 2.17 10.29
N THR A 304 -21.18 1.44 10.36
CA THR A 304 -21.22 -0.01 10.13
C THR A 304 -21.67 -0.29 8.70
N TYR A 305 -21.05 -1.28 8.07
CA TYR A 305 -21.33 -1.63 6.67
C TYR A 305 -21.78 -3.08 6.53
N THR A 306 -22.85 -3.30 5.77
CA THR A 306 -23.31 -4.64 5.38
C THR A 306 -22.32 -5.32 4.43
N ASN A 307 -21.76 -4.54 3.50
CA ASN A 307 -20.68 -4.98 2.66
C ASN A 307 -19.35 -4.77 3.43
N PRO A 308 -18.57 -5.83 3.72
CA PRO A 308 -17.35 -5.73 4.53
C PRO A 308 -16.18 -5.01 3.86
N PHE A 309 -16.16 -4.81 2.54
CA PHE A 309 -15.05 -4.12 1.88
C PHE A 309 -15.26 -2.61 1.85
N ASN A 310 -16.42 -2.13 2.29
CA ASN A 310 -16.54 -0.73 2.66
C ASN A 310 -15.63 -0.37 3.85
N TYR A 311 -15.23 -1.34 4.69
CA TYR A 311 -14.16 -1.14 5.69
C TYR A 311 -12.78 -1.03 5.04
N HIS A 312 -12.57 -1.66 3.87
CA HIS A 312 -11.31 -1.61 3.13
C HIS A 312 -11.06 -0.24 2.50
N LYS A 313 -12.10 0.51 2.12
CA LYS A 313 -11.94 1.76 1.37
C LYS A 313 -11.04 2.78 2.10
N LEU A 314 -10.09 3.34 1.35
CA LEU A 314 -9.15 4.33 1.88
C LEU A 314 -9.84 5.55 2.51
N VAL A 315 -11.01 5.99 1.99
CA VAL A 315 -11.77 7.13 2.53
C VAL A 315 -12.09 7.00 4.03
N ARG A 316 -12.14 5.77 4.57
CA ARG A 316 -12.36 5.54 6.01
C ARG A 316 -11.28 6.17 6.90
N PHE A 317 -10.05 6.35 6.40
CA PHE A 317 -8.98 7.03 7.12
C PHE A 317 -9.13 8.57 7.17
N SER A 318 -9.99 9.15 6.33
CA SER A 318 -10.34 10.59 6.43
C SER A 318 -11.33 10.89 7.56
N GLU A 319 -11.97 9.86 8.10
CA GLU A 319 -13.03 9.97 9.12
C GLU A 319 -12.49 9.87 10.54
N ILE A 320 -11.20 9.59 10.71
CA ILE A 320 -10.56 9.27 11.99
C ILE A 320 -9.30 10.12 12.19
N ASP A 321 -8.97 10.38 13.45
CA ASP A 321 -7.70 11.00 13.81
C ASP A 321 -6.58 9.95 13.76
N LEU A 322 -5.68 10.10 12.78
CA LEU A 322 -4.52 9.21 12.60
C LEU A 322 -3.36 9.54 13.54
N GLY A 323 -3.51 10.59 14.35
CA GLY A 323 -2.53 11.09 15.31
C GLY A 323 -1.75 12.29 14.77
N ALA A 324 -1.76 13.36 15.57
CA ALA A 324 -0.71 14.37 15.67
C ALA A 324 0.48 13.83 16.48
#